data_AF-A0AAW9ECY9-F1
#
_entry.id   AF-A0AAW9ECY9-F1
#
_cell.length_a   1.000
_cell.length_b   1.000
_cell.length_c   1.000
_cell.angle_alpha   90.00
_cell.angle_beta   90.00
_cell.angle_gamma   90.00
#
_symmetry.space_group_name_H-M   'P 1'
#
loop_
_entity.id
_entity.type
_entity.pdbx_description
1 polymer ?
#
loop_
_entity_poly.entity_id
_entity_poly.type
_entity_poly.pdbx_seq_one_letter_code
_entity_poly.pdbx_strand_id
1 'polypeptide(L)' 'HWHYSVVARYWHNGGQWNDDASLNFGNGDFSVRSTGWGGYLVVGYNF' A
#
# COMPACT_ATOMS: atom_id res chain seq x y z
N HIS A 1 -3.40 14.43 25.16
CA HIS A 1 -3.47 15.11 23.86
C HIS A 1 -2.69 14.35 22.77
N TRP A 2 -1.36 14.17 22.85
CA TRP A 2 -0.62 13.35 21.85
C TRP A 2 -1.07 11.88 21.80
N HIS A 3 -1.07 11.28 20.60
CA HIS A 3 -1.31 9.86 20.35
C HIS A 3 -0.44 9.34 19.20
N TYR A 4 -0.15 8.03 19.24
CA TYR A 4 0.67 7.31 18.27
C TYR A 4 -0.04 6.03 17.87
N SER A 5 -0.06 5.71 16.58
CA SER A 5 -0.69 4.48 16.06
C SER A 5 0.20 3.81 15.03
N VAL A 6 0.28 2.47 15.10
CA VAL A 6 0.89 1.62 14.05
C VAL A 6 -0.24 0.84 13.40
N VAL A 7 -0.34 0.90 12.07
CA VAL A 7 -1.40 0.22 11.32
C VAL A 7 -0.76 -0.73 10.31
N ALA A 8 -0.99 -2.03 10.48
CA ALA A 8 -0.74 -3.00 9.43
C ALA A 8 -2.00 -3.10 8.54
N ARG A 9 -1.81 -3.07 7.22
CA ARG A 9 -2.89 -3.22 6.24
C ARG A 9 -2.52 -4.31 5.25
N TYR A 10 -3.47 -5.18 4.97
CA TYR A 10 -3.39 -6.19 3.92
C TYR A 10 -4.26 -5.77 2.73
N TRP A 11 -3.76 -6.04 1.53
CA TRP A 11 -4.49 -5.90 0.29
C TRP A 11 -4.53 -7.22 -0.46
N HIS A 12 -5.65 -7.43 -1.16
CA HIS A 12 -5.82 -8.46 -2.16
C HIS A 12 -6.35 -7.78 -3.42
N ASN A 13 -5.56 -7.76 -4.48
CA ASN A 13 -5.82 -7.02 -5.71
C ASN A 13 -6.16 -5.54 -5.42
N GLY A 14 -5.32 -4.89 -4.61
CA GLY A 14 -5.51 -3.51 -4.17
C GLY A 14 -5.74 -2.55 -5.35
N GLY A 15 -6.75 -1.69 -5.22
CA GLY A 15 -7.14 -0.76 -6.28
C GLY A 15 -7.72 -1.44 -7.53
N GLN A 16 -8.19 -2.69 -7.40
CA GLN A 16 -8.73 -3.52 -8.48
C GLN A 16 -7.69 -3.90 -9.55
N TRP A 17 -6.40 -3.76 -9.25
CA TRP A 17 -5.33 -4.22 -10.11
C TRP A 17 -5.10 -5.72 -9.93
N ASN A 18 -5.03 -6.46 -11.04
CA ASN A 18 -4.66 -7.87 -11.00
C ASN A 18 -3.20 -8.01 -10.56
N ASP A 19 -2.96 -8.77 -9.50
CA ASP A 19 -1.61 -8.97 -8.98
C ASP A 19 -0.73 -9.72 -9.99
N ASP A 20 0.55 -9.36 -10.03
CA ASP A 20 1.57 -9.89 -10.95
C ASP A 20 1.30 -9.62 -12.45
N ALA A 21 0.30 -8.81 -12.80
CA ALA A 21 0.11 -8.36 -14.18
C ALA A 21 1.38 -7.66 -14.69
N SER A 22 1.90 -8.12 -15.85
CA SER A 22 3.02 -7.46 -16.52
C SER A 22 2.51 -6.24 -17.28
N LEU A 23 3.07 -5.08 -16.96
CA LEU A 23 2.75 -3.80 -17.58
C LEU A 23 4.04 -3.09 -18.02
N ASN A 24 3.90 -2.14 -18.93
CA ASN A 24 5.00 -1.29 -19.37
C ASN A 24 4.47 0.12 -19.65
N PHE A 25 4.95 1.10 -18.88
CA PHE A 25 4.55 2.51 -19.02
C PHE A 25 5.59 3.34 -19.77
N GLY A 26 6.40 2.70 -20.63
CA GLY A 26 7.42 3.35 -21.45
C GLY A 26 8.82 3.33 -20.85
N ASN A 27 9.06 2.56 -19.78
CA ASN A 27 10.37 2.44 -19.12
C ASN A 27 10.76 0.99 -18.81
N GLY A 28 10.28 0.05 -19.62
CA GLY A 28 10.50 -1.39 -19.43
C GLY A 28 9.37 -2.08 -18.69
N ASP A 29 9.36 -3.41 -18.78
CA ASP A 29 8.32 -4.26 -18.21
C ASP A 29 8.49 -4.34 -16.69
N PHE A 30 7.36 -4.31 -15.97
CA PHE A 30 7.30 -4.51 -14.54
C PHE A 30 6.06 -5.31 -14.15
N SER A 31 6.15 -6.06 -13.04
CA SER A 31 5.01 -6.77 -12.45
C SER A 31 4.31 -5.89 -11.42
N VAL A 32 3.00 -5.78 -11.53
CA VAL A 32 2.14 -5.18 -10.51
C VAL A 32 2.26 -5.96 -9.20
N ARG A 33 2.36 -5.25 -8.07
CA ARG A 33 2.31 -5.82 -6.71
C ARG A 33 1.14 -5.19 -5.95
N SER A 34 -0.06 -5.71 -6.17
CA SER A 34 -1.32 -5.21 -5.61
C SER A 34 -1.85 -6.09 -4.47
N THR A 35 -1.31 -7.30 -4.31
CA THR A 35 -1.58 -8.19 -3.17
C THR A 35 -0.39 -8.22 -2.22
N GLY A 36 -0.62 -7.93 -0.95
CA GLY A 36 0.47 -7.87 0.03
C GLY A 36 0.15 -7.03 1.26
N TRP A 37 1.17 -6.82 2.10
CA TRP A 37 1.08 -6.03 3.33
C TRP A 37 1.78 -4.69 3.19
N GLY A 38 1.33 -3.73 3.97
CA GLY A 38 1.94 -2.40 4.12
C GLY A 38 1.61 -1.81 5.48
N GLY A 39 2.38 -0.81 5.88
CA GLY A 39 2.32 -0.24 7.22
C GLY A 39 2.10 1.27 7.20
N TYR A 40 1.44 1.79 8.24
CA TYR A 40 1.36 3.23 8.52
C TYR A 40 1.80 3.51 9.95
N LEU A 41 2.49 4.64 10.15
CA LEU A 41 2.75 5.24 11.45
C LEU A 41 2.01 6.56 11.52
N VAL A 42 1.26 6.77 12.60
CA VAL A 42 0.46 7.98 12.83
C VAL A 42 0.91 8.60 14.14
N VAL A 43 1.14 9.92 14.12
CA VAL A 43 1.40 10.73 15.31
C VAL A 43 0.47 11.94 15.26
N GLY A 44 -0.30 12.19 16.32
CA GLY A 44 -1.28 13.27 16.35
C GLY A 44 -1.50 13.85 17.74
N TYR A 45 -2.16 15.01 17.83
CA TYR A 45 -2.52 15.68 19.08
C TYR A 45 -4.03 15.96 19.09
N ASN A 46 -4.74 15.41 20.07
CA ASN A 46 -6.16 15.68 20.33
C ASN A 46 -6.26 16.92 21.21
N PHE A 47 -6.98 17.96 20.78
CA PHE A 47 -7.18 19.23 21.51
C PHE A 47 -8.18 19.08 22.65
#